data_AF-A0A139PE87-F1
#
_entry.id   AF-A0A139PE87-F1
#
_cell.length_a   1.000
_cell.length_b   1.000
_cell.length_c   1.000
_cell.angle_alpha   90.00
_cell.angle_beta   90.00
_cell.angle_gamma   90.00
#
_symmetry.space_group_name_H-M   'P 1'
#
loop_
_entity.id
_entity.type
_entity.pdbx_description
1 polymer ?
#
loop_
_entity_poly.entity_id
_entity_poly.type
_entity_poly.pdbx_seq_one_letter_code
_entity_poly.pdbx_strand_id
1 'polypeptide(L)' 'MDLDQMIVSAGEVGHSIIIRPQDLASFVKADFADILEENN' A
#
# COMPACT_ATOMS: atom_id res chain seq x y z
N MET A 1 -6.59 -15.28 8.58
CA MET A 1 -7.07 -13.88 8.45
C MET A 1 -6.21 -13.27 7.36
N ASP A 2 -6.66 -13.37 6.12
CA ASP A 2 -5.90 -12.96 4.95
C ASP A 2 -6.04 -11.45 4.76
N LEU A 3 -5.15 -10.68 5.40
CA LEU A 3 -4.94 -9.25 5.11
C LEU A 3 -4.24 -9.11 3.74
N ASP A 4 -4.88 -9.61 2.69
CA ASP A 4 -4.34 -9.54 1.31
C ASP A 4 -4.63 -8.18 0.66
N GLN A 5 -5.27 -7.25 1.38
CA GLN A 5 -5.71 -5.96 0.87
C GLN A 5 -5.30 -4.81 1.79
N MET A 6 -4.96 -3.67 1.18
CA MET A 6 -4.62 -2.43 1.84
C MET A 6 -5.46 -1.27 1.29
N ILE A 7 -5.67 -0.24 2.12
CA ILE A 7 -6.37 0.99 1.73
C ILE A 7 -5.32 2.06 1.43
N VAL A 8 -5.42 2.68 0.25
CA VAL A 8 -4.56 3.79 -0.17
C VAL A 8 -5.38 4.99 -0.62
N SER A 9 -4.79 6.18 -0.56
CA SER A 9 -5.41 7.40 -1.06
C SER A 9 -5.60 7.33 -2.58
N ALA A 10 -6.76 7.76 -3.08
CA ALA A 10 -7.04 7.85 -4.51
C ALA A 10 -6.49 9.14 -5.16
N GLY A 11 -5.86 10.03 -4.38
CA GLY A 11 -5.40 11.34 -4.86
C GLY A 11 -6.46 12.45 -4.79
N GLU A 12 -7.66 12.15 -4.29
CA GLU A 12 -8.73 13.12 -4.02
C GLU A 12 -9.28 12.92 -2.60
N VAL A 13 -9.61 14.03 -1.91
CA VAL A 13 -10.17 13.99 -0.57
C VAL A 13 -11.52 13.27 -0.58
N GLY A 14 -11.68 12.28 0.29
CA GLY A 14 -12.91 11.48 0.40
C GLY A 14 -12.92 10.22 -0.47
N HIS A 15 -11.88 9.98 -1.26
CA HIS A 15 -11.75 8.78 -2.09
C HIS A 15 -10.56 7.92 -1.65
N SER A 16 -10.81 6.62 -1.54
CA SER A 16 -9.80 5.62 -1.16
C SER A 16 -9.97 4.37 -2.02
N ILE A 17 -8.86 3.69 -2.27
CA ILE A 17 -8.81 2.50 -3.11
C ILE A 17 -8.42 1.33 -2.23
N ILE A 18 -9.16 0.24 -2.32
CA ILE A 18 -8.82 -1.05 -1.71
C ILE A 18 -8.09 -1.86 -2.79
N ILE A 19 -6.82 -2.18 -2.56
CA ILE A 19 -5.97 -2.87 -3.54
C ILE A 19 -5.06 -3.88 -2.86
N ARG A 20 -4.62 -4.90 -3.59
CA ARG A 20 -3.55 -5.79 -3.13
C ARG A 20 -2.20 -5.08 -3.19
N PRO A 21 -1.33 -5.22 -2.18
CA PRO A 21 0.01 -4.64 -2.22
C PRO A 21 0.81 -5.03 -3.47
N GLN A 22 0.72 -6.29 -3.92
CA GLN A 22 1.39 -6.78 -5.14
C GLN A 22 0.91 -6.07 -6.42
N ASP A 23 -0.39 -5.82 -6.55
CA ASP A 23 -0.95 -5.15 -7.73
C ASP A 23 -0.48 -3.70 -7.78
N LEU A 24 -0.47 -3.02 -6.63
CA LEU A 24 0.05 -1.66 -6.52
C LEU A 24 1.55 -1.59 -6.84
N ALA A 25 2.36 -2.47 -6.24
CA ALA A 25 3.80 -2.53 -6.47
C ALA A 25 4.13 -2.80 -7.93
N SER A 26 3.38 -3.70 -8.58
CA SER A 26 3.53 -4.00 -10.01
C SER A 26 3.16 -2.80 -10.89
N PHE A 27 2.09 -2.08 -10.54
CA PHE A 27 1.63 -0.90 -11.29
C PHE A 27 2.65 0.24 -11.25
N VAL A 28 3.22 0.51 -10.08
CA VAL A 28 4.20 1.61 -9.90
C VAL A 28 5.66 1.17 -10.06
N LYS A 29 5.90 -0.12 -10.32
CA LYS A 29 7.23 -0.74 -10.41
C LYS A 29 8.08 -0.49 -9.16
N ALA A 30 7.49 -0.69 -7.98
CA ALA A 30 8.17 -0.58 -6.70
C ALA A 30 8.61 -1.94 -6.17
N ASP A 31 9.63 -1.91 -5.32
CA ASP A 31 10.15 -3.06 -4.60
C ASP A 31 9.68 -3.04 -3.13
N PHE A 32 9.52 -4.23 -2.54
CA PHE A 32 9.22 -4.37 -1.12
C PHE A 32 10.51 -4.22 -0.30
N ALA A 33 10.51 -3.29 0.66
CA ALA A 33 11.60 -3.08 1.60
C ALA A 33 11.03 -2.78 3.00
N ASP A 34 11.76 -3.15 4.04
CA ASP A 34 11.44 -2.72 5.41
C ASP A 34 11.88 -1.26 5.59
N ILE A 35 10.91 -0.40 5.85
CA ILE A 35 11.08 1.06 5.96
C ILE A 35 10.56 1.59 7.29
N LEU A 36 10.17 0.71 8.21
CA LEU A 36 9.70 1.11 9.53
C LEU A 36 10.89 1.58 10.36
N GLU A 37 10.87 2.83 10.81
CA GLU A 37 11.82 3.32 11.80
C GLU A 37 11.56 2.64 13.15
N GLU A 38 12.61 2.06 13.75
CA GLU A 38 12.56 1.58 15.12
C GLU A 38 12.45 2.78 16.07
N ASN A 39 11.32 2.91 16.76
CA ASN A 39 11.12 3.95 17.76
C ASN A 39 12.08 3.69 18.95
N ASN A 40 13.18 4.44 19.04
CA ASN A 40 14.11 4.45 20.18
C ASN A 40 13.60 5.33 21.33
#